data_AF-A0A1V6AYQ2-F1
#
_entry.id   AF-A0A1V6AYQ2-F1
#
_cell.length_a   1.000
_cell.length_b   1.000
_cell.length_c   1.000
_cell.angle_alpha   90.00
_cell.angle_beta   90.00
_cell.angle_gamma   90.00
#
_symmetry.space_group_name_H-M   'P 1'
#
loop_
_entity.id
_entity.type
_entity.pdbx_description
1 polymer ?
#
loop_
_entity_poly.entity_id
_entity_poly.type
_entity_poly.pdbx_seq_one_letter_code
_entity_poly.pdbx_strand_id
1 'polypeptide(L)'
;MKSQLRRAAAAAAVILALGTLNALAADRYVISFPFKAAGTSFPAGEYVLSLKEDGGLVLRRESTGAETVLPFTERIARSAPPGEEPRLVFHMVGDFKPSYSEYITVYILAEAWPPEVDGFRLHTTKGAHKEIAVKGTVKEP
;
A
#
# COMPACT_ATOMS: atom_id res chain seq x y z
N MET A 1 -64.24 -11.68 -22.24
CA MET A 1 -63.92 -13.02 -22.80
C MET A 1 -63.59 -12.79 -24.27
N LYS A 2 -62.42 -13.01 -24.86
CA LYS A 2 -61.22 -13.82 -24.56
C LYS A 2 -60.00 -13.05 -25.09
N SER A 3 -58.90 -13.11 -24.35
CA SER A 3 -57.60 -12.51 -24.67
C SER A 3 -56.97 -13.16 -25.89
N GLN A 4 -56.43 -12.34 -26.81
CA GLN A 4 -55.51 -12.81 -27.85
C GLN A 4 -54.07 -12.54 -27.41
N LEU A 5 -53.29 -13.60 -27.56
CA LEU A 5 -51.98 -13.84 -27.00
C LEU A 5 -50.87 -13.42 -28.00
N ARG A 6 -49.73 -12.99 -27.44
CA ARG A 6 -48.35 -13.07 -28.01
C ARG A 6 -48.03 -11.98 -29.07
N ARG A 7 -46.86 -11.34 -29.11
CA ARG A 7 -45.50 -11.79 -28.79
C ARG A 7 -44.64 -10.65 -28.24
N ALA A 8 -43.75 -11.05 -27.32
CA ALA A 8 -42.70 -10.25 -26.73
C ALA A 8 -41.53 -10.01 -27.71
N ALA A 9 -40.84 -8.89 -27.53
CA ALA A 9 -39.40 -8.76 -27.79
C ALA A 9 -38.86 -7.61 -26.93
N ALA A 10 -38.61 -7.88 -25.65
CA ALA A 10 -37.81 -7.00 -24.82
C ALA A 10 -36.33 -7.25 -25.19
N ALA A 11 -35.73 -6.31 -25.91
CA ALA A 11 -34.30 -6.32 -26.18
C ALA A 11 -33.55 -5.89 -24.90
N ALA A 12 -33.27 -6.86 -24.02
CA ALA A 12 -32.36 -6.66 -22.91
C ALA A 12 -30.92 -6.76 -23.44
N ALA A 13 -30.33 -5.62 -23.79
CA ALA A 13 -28.89 -5.51 -24.01
C ALA A 13 -28.19 -5.58 -22.64
N VAL A 14 -27.83 -6.79 -22.21
CA VAL A 14 -26.90 -6.98 -21.10
C VAL A 14 -25.52 -6.62 -21.60
N ILE A 15 -25.09 -5.38 -21.36
CA ILE A 15 -23.70 -5.00 -21.48
C ILE A 15 -23.01 -5.54 -20.22
N LEU A 16 -22.45 -6.74 -20.33
CA LEU A 16 -21.44 -7.24 -19.40
C LEU A 16 -20.21 -6.36 -19.59
N ALA A 17 -20.10 -5.30 -18.78
CA ALA A 17 -18.84 -4.64 -18.56
C ALA A 17 -17.93 -5.65 -17.84
N LEU A 18 -17.13 -6.39 -18.61
CA LEU A 18 -15.90 -6.99 -18.09
C LEU A 18 -15.00 -5.83 -17.64
N GLY A 19 -15.20 -5.38 -16.40
CA GLY A 19 -14.19 -4.66 -15.67
C GLY A 19 -13.06 -5.65 -15.39
N THR A 20 -12.10 -5.76 -16.31
CA THR A 20 -10.80 -6.31 -15.97
C THR A 20 -10.20 -5.37 -14.94
N LEU A 21 -10.39 -5.73 -13.67
CA LEU A 21 -9.66 -5.15 -12.55
C LEU A 21 -8.18 -5.39 -12.85
N ASN A 22 -7.53 -4.39 -13.44
CA ASN A 22 -6.09 -4.26 -13.32
C ASN A 22 -5.84 -3.87 -11.86
N ALA A 23 -5.98 -4.85 -10.96
CA ALA A 23 -5.35 -4.78 -9.66
C ALA A 23 -3.85 -4.75 -9.97
N LEU A 24 -3.29 -3.54 -10.05
CA LEU A 24 -1.84 -3.34 -10.10
C LEU A 24 -1.27 -4.24 -9.00
N ALA A 25 -0.31 -5.08 -9.40
CA ALA A 25 0.19 -6.19 -8.59
C ALA A 25 0.36 -5.74 -7.13
N ALA A 26 -0.39 -6.38 -6.24
CA ALA A 26 -0.38 -6.04 -4.84
C ALA A 26 0.91 -6.61 -4.24
N ASP A 27 1.93 -5.77 -4.08
CA ASP A 27 3.23 -6.23 -3.62
C ASP A 27 3.18 -6.65 -2.17
N ARG A 28 3.71 -7.83 -1.88
CA ARG A 28 3.84 -8.36 -0.53
C ARG A 28 5.21 -8.01 0.04
N TYR A 29 5.21 -7.46 1.24
CA TYR A 29 6.38 -7.05 2.01
C TYR A 29 6.45 -7.87 3.29
N VAL A 30 7.60 -8.52 3.54
CA VAL A 30 7.88 -9.23 4.79
C VAL A 30 8.70 -8.30 5.69
N ILE A 31 8.06 -7.70 6.68
CA ILE A 31 8.71 -6.73 7.59
C ILE A 31 9.03 -7.46 8.90
N SER A 32 10.32 -7.59 9.22
CA SER A 32 10.82 -8.37 10.36
C SER A 32 10.91 -7.59 11.69
N PHE A 33 10.41 -6.36 11.72
CA PHE A 33 10.46 -5.47 12.89
C PHE A 33 9.13 -4.71 13.05
N PRO A 34 8.75 -4.32 14.28
CA PRO A 34 7.66 -3.38 14.48
C PRO A 34 8.03 -2.00 13.94
N PHE A 35 7.06 -1.28 13.41
CA PHE A 35 7.27 0.03 12.79
C PHE A 35 6.11 0.98 13.07
N LYS A 36 6.32 2.28 12.81
CA LYS A 36 5.30 3.32 12.87
C LYS A 36 4.97 3.82 11.46
N ALA A 37 3.69 4.03 11.19
CA ALA A 37 3.20 4.72 10.00
C ALA A 37 1.86 5.38 10.33
N ALA A 38 1.49 6.47 9.67
CA ALA A 38 0.19 7.14 9.87
C ALA A 38 -0.15 7.43 11.36
N GLY A 39 0.86 7.71 12.19
CA GLY A 39 0.67 7.97 13.63
C GLY A 39 0.37 6.74 14.50
N THR A 40 0.37 5.52 13.94
CA THR A 40 0.11 4.27 14.67
C THR A 40 1.29 3.31 14.60
N SER A 41 1.30 2.32 15.51
CA SER A 41 2.32 1.27 15.58
C SER A 41 1.80 -0.02 14.96
N PHE A 42 2.64 -0.65 14.15
CA PHE A 42 2.39 -1.91 13.48
C PHE A 42 3.38 -2.96 13.98
N PRO A 43 2.93 -4.20 14.23
CA PRO A 43 3.82 -5.31 14.53
C PRO A 43 4.63 -5.72 13.30
N ALA A 44 5.67 -6.54 13.51
CA ALA A 44 6.30 -7.28 12.41
C ALA A 44 5.27 -8.21 11.75
N GLY A 45 5.44 -8.46 10.45
CA GLY A 45 4.57 -9.36 9.71
C GLY A 45 4.58 -9.12 8.20
N GLU A 46 3.60 -9.73 7.55
CA GLU A 46 3.38 -9.60 6.11
C GLU A 46 2.34 -8.54 5.81
N TYR A 47 2.68 -7.66 4.87
CA TYR A 47 1.87 -6.54 4.48
C TYR A 47 1.76 -6.46 2.97
N VAL A 48 0.63 -5.96 2.50
CA VAL A 48 0.42 -5.64 1.09
C VAL A 48 0.14 -4.17 0.95
N LEU A 49 0.83 -3.55 -0.01
CA LEU A 49 0.61 -2.16 -0.38
C LEU A 49 -0.26 -2.11 -1.63
N SER A 50 -1.29 -1.27 -1.62
CA SER A 50 -2.18 -1.07 -2.76
C SER A 50 -2.39 0.41 -3.00
N LEU A 51 -2.42 0.79 -4.29
CA LEU A 51 -2.82 2.12 -4.72
C LEU A 51 -4.28 2.05 -5.19
N LYS A 52 -5.16 2.81 -4.54
CA LYS A 52 -6.57 2.93 -4.91
C LYS A 52 -6.74 3.82 -6.14
N GLU A 53 -7.89 3.70 -6.82
CA GLU A 53 -8.22 4.50 -8.01
C GLU A 53 -8.21 6.02 -7.73
N ASP A 54 -8.54 6.42 -6.50
CA ASP A 54 -8.49 7.80 -6.03
C ASP A 54 -7.06 8.30 -5.71
N GLY A 55 -6.05 7.46 -5.93
CA GLY A 55 -4.65 7.75 -5.60
C GLY A 55 -4.30 7.52 -4.13
N GLY A 56 -5.23 7.02 -3.32
CA GLY A 56 -5.00 6.70 -1.92
C GLY A 56 -4.09 5.48 -1.75
N LEU A 57 -3.07 5.61 -0.92
CA LEU A 57 -2.17 4.51 -0.59
C LEU A 57 -2.73 3.73 0.61
N VAL A 58 -2.85 2.41 0.49
CA VAL A 58 -3.40 1.56 1.54
C VAL A 58 -2.44 0.43 1.88
N LEU A 59 -2.23 0.23 3.18
CA LEU A 59 -1.46 -0.87 3.73
C LEU A 59 -2.41 -1.87 4.36
N ARG A 60 -2.43 -3.09 3.83
CA ARG A 60 -3.20 -4.20 4.38
C ARG A 60 -2.28 -5.17 5.10
N ARG A 61 -2.64 -5.58 6.32
CA ARG A 61 -1.95 -6.65 7.03
C ARG A 61 -2.51 -8.01 6.60
N GLU A 62 -1.67 -8.92 6.13
CA GLU A 62 -2.14 -10.21 5.61
C GLU A 62 -2.81 -11.08 6.68
N SER A 63 -2.21 -11.17 7.87
CA SER A 63 -2.70 -12.06 8.93
C SER A 63 -4.10 -11.72 9.47
N THR A 64 -4.55 -10.48 9.29
CA THR A 64 -5.85 -10.01 9.82
C THR A 64 -6.76 -9.41 8.76
N GLY A 65 -6.26 -9.16 7.56
CA GLY A 65 -6.97 -8.38 6.52
C GLY A 65 -7.19 -6.91 6.89
N ALA A 66 -6.61 -6.41 7.99
CA ALA A 66 -6.84 -5.05 8.44
C ALA A 66 -6.16 -4.05 7.48
N GLU A 67 -6.91 -3.06 7.02
CA GLU A 67 -6.43 -2.02 6.12
C GLU A 67 -6.17 -0.71 6.87
N THR A 68 -5.14 0.02 6.47
CA THR A 68 -4.85 1.36 6.96
C THR A 68 -4.50 2.26 5.78
N VAL A 69 -5.18 3.41 5.69
CA VAL A 69 -4.82 4.44 4.73
C VAL A 69 -3.53 5.10 5.17
N LEU A 70 -2.57 5.17 4.26
CA LEU A 70 -1.28 5.79 4.47
C LEU A 70 -1.28 7.20 3.85
N PRO A 71 -1.39 8.27 4.66
CA PRO A 71 -1.24 9.62 4.14
C PRO A 71 0.20 9.82 3.65
N PHE A 72 0.35 10.55 2.54
CA PHE A 72 1.63 10.95 2.00
C PHE A 72 1.66 12.47 1.78
N THR A 73 2.84 13.06 1.89
CA THR A 73 3.05 14.51 1.76
C THR A 73 3.47 14.93 0.36
N GLU A 74 4.08 14.02 -0.39
CA GLU A 74 4.68 14.32 -1.69
C GLU A 74 4.75 13.06 -2.56
N ARG A 75 4.62 13.24 -3.88
CA ARG A 75 5.01 12.23 -4.88
C ARG A 75 6.45 12.46 -5.31
N ILE A 76 7.25 11.42 -5.24
CA ILE A 76 8.67 11.44 -5.58
C ILE A 76 8.80 10.89 -7.00
N ALA A 77 9.19 11.75 -7.93
CA ALA A 77 9.40 11.34 -9.31
C ALA A 77 10.46 10.23 -9.39
N ARG A 78 10.12 9.13 -10.07
CA ARG A 78 11.10 8.04 -10.29
C ARG A 78 12.14 8.49 -11.32
N SER A 79 13.41 8.49 -10.92
CA SER A 79 14.52 8.68 -11.86
C SER A 79 14.75 7.35 -12.61
N ALA A 80 14.42 7.32 -13.90
CA ALA A 80 14.46 6.13 -14.75
C ALA A 80 15.90 5.54 -14.90
N PRO A 81 16.07 4.23 -15.17
CA PRO A 81 15.22 3.43 -16.05
C PRO A 81 14.05 2.72 -15.35
N PRO A 82 13.00 2.35 -16.09
CA PRO A 82 11.91 1.50 -15.58
C PRO A 82 12.47 0.16 -15.10
N GLY A 83 12.09 -0.26 -13.87
CA GLY A 83 12.51 -1.55 -13.31
C GLY A 83 13.08 -1.52 -11.89
N GLU A 84 13.09 -0.39 -11.18
CA GLU A 84 13.39 -0.42 -9.75
C GLU A 84 12.32 -1.24 -9.01
N GLU A 85 12.77 -2.31 -8.37
CA GLU A 85 11.94 -3.21 -7.58
C GLU A 85 11.07 -2.45 -6.57
N PRO A 86 9.82 -2.91 -6.33
CA PRO A 86 8.98 -2.31 -5.33
C PRO A 86 9.66 -2.37 -3.97
N ARG A 87 9.57 -1.29 -3.18
CA ARG A 87 10.20 -1.21 -1.86
C ARG A 87 9.48 -0.28 -0.90
N LEU A 88 9.61 -0.58 0.38
CA LEU A 88 9.30 0.33 1.48
C LEU A 88 10.59 0.81 2.11
N VAL A 89 10.74 2.12 2.30
CA VAL A 89 11.91 2.70 2.96
C VAL A 89 11.50 3.15 4.36
N PHE A 90 12.26 2.71 5.36
CA PHE A 90 12.06 3.06 6.75
C PHE A 90 13.23 3.89 7.26
N HIS A 91 12.93 4.90 8.06
CA HIS A 91 13.91 5.61 8.85
C HIS A 91 14.07 4.93 10.20
N MET A 92 15.28 4.48 10.49
CA MET A 92 15.72 3.97 11.78
C MET A 92 16.18 5.15 12.62
N VAL A 93 15.46 5.42 13.71
CA VAL A 93 15.78 6.48 14.67
C VAL A 93 16.03 5.88 16.04
N GLY A 94 16.96 6.48 16.78
CA GLY A 94 17.08 6.26 18.21
C GLY A 94 16.00 7.08 18.93
N ASP A 95 15.29 6.45 19.85
CA ASP A 95 14.31 7.09 20.71
C ASP A 95 14.47 6.56 22.14
N PHE A 96 13.83 7.19 23.11
CA PHE A 96 13.73 6.67 24.46
C PHE A 96 12.36 6.06 24.69
N LYS A 97 12.29 4.98 25.49
CA LYS A 97 10.99 4.58 26.06
C LYS A 97 10.42 5.75 26.88
N PRO A 98 9.08 5.86 27.03
CA PRO A 98 8.46 6.90 27.85
C PRO A 98 8.94 6.93 29.31
N SER A 99 9.52 5.83 29.82
CA SER A 99 10.16 5.76 31.14
C SER A 99 11.54 6.43 31.20
N TYR A 100 12.08 6.88 30.07
CA TYR A 100 13.43 7.46 29.90
C TYR A 100 14.59 6.59 30.41
N SER A 101 14.32 5.31 30.71
CA SER A 101 15.28 4.38 31.27
C SER A 101 16.03 3.57 30.21
N GLU A 102 15.50 3.52 28.97
CA GLU A 102 16.01 2.66 27.91
C GLU A 102 15.96 3.35 26.55
N TYR A 103 17.07 3.28 25.82
CA TYR A 103 17.13 3.61 24.41
C TYR A 103 16.52 2.48 23.58
N ILE A 104 15.69 2.85 22.61
CA ILE A 104 15.07 1.93 21.66
C ILE A 104 15.32 2.39 20.23
N THR A 105 15.28 1.45 19.31
CA THR A 105 15.24 1.75 17.87
C THR A 105 13.78 1.79 17.43
N VAL A 106 13.40 2.87 16.78
CA VAL A 106 12.08 3.02 16.15
C VAL A 106 12.27 3.03 14.65
N TYR A 107 11.46 2.24 13.96
CA TYR A 107 11.38 2.21 12.50
C TYR A 107 10.16 3.01 12.08
N ILE A 108 10.33 4.03 11.24
CA ILE A 108 9.22 4.85 10.74
C ILE A 108 9.14 4.65 9.23
N LEU A 109 7.98 4.23 8.73
CA LEU A 109 7.77 4.13 7.29
C LEU A 109 7.81 5.53 6.67
N ALA A 110 8.84 5.77 5.87
CA ALA A 110 9.18 7.09 5.36
C ALA A 110 8.81 7.24 3.88
N GLU A 111 9.05 6.20 3.08
CA GLU A 111 8.71 6.22 1.67
C GLU A 111 8.12 4.88 1.24
N ALA A 112 7.23 4.94 0.26
CA ALA A 112 6.69 3.77 -0.41
C ALA A 112 6.93 3.90 -1.91
N TRP A 113 7.47 2.86 -2.51
CA TRP A 113 7.79 2.78 -3.92
C TRP A 113 7.06 1.59 -4.53
N PRO A 114 5.79 1.74 -4.94
CA PRO A 114 5.07 0.70 -5.67
C PRO A 114 5.69 0.49 -7.07
N PRO A 115 5.31 -0.57 -7.79
CA PRO A 115 5.89 -0.88 -9.08
C PRO A 115 5.35 0.09 -10.13
N GLU A 116 6.19 0.44 -11.11
CA GLU A 116 5.80 1.19 -12.33
C GLU A 116 5.22 2.60 -12.14
N VAL A 117 5.08 3.07 -10.90
CA VAL A 117 4.62 4.42 -10.55
C VAL A 117 5.68 5.19 -9.76
N ASP A 118 5.43 6.49 -9.59
CA ASP A 118 6.22 7.36 -8.71
C ASP A 118 6.24 6.85 -7.26
N GLY A 119 7.28 7.23 -6.53
CA GLY A 119 7.34 7.03 -5.10
C GLY A 119 6.40 7.96 -4.34
N PHE A 120 6.13 7.62 -3.08
CA PHE A 120 5.32 8.40 -2.17
C PHE A 120 6.16 8.68 -0.92
N ARG A 121 6.22 9.93 -0.49
CA ARG A 121 6.83 10.33 0.79
C ARG A 121 5.76 10.35 1.88
N LEU A 122 5.88 9.47 2.86
CA LEU A 122 4.96 9.34 3.99
C LEU A 122 5.45 10.07 5.24
N HIS A 123 6.77 10.15 5.42
CA HIS A 123 7.34 10.80 6.59
C HIS A 123 8.75 11.35 6.31
N THR A 124 9.02 12.55 6.82
CA THR A 124 10.36 13.14 6.81
C THR A 124 10.89 13.18 8.24
N THR A 125 11.97 12.44 8.49
CA THR A 125 12.65 12.47 9.78
C THR A 125 13.65 13.62 9.82
N LYS A 126 13.57 14.44 10.86
CA LYS A 126 14.57 15.50 11.11
C LYS A 126 15.76 14.92 11.88
N GLY A 127 16.97 15.37 11.55
CA GLY A 127 18.19 14.93 12.22
C GLY A 127 18.72 13.58 11.73
N ALA A 128 19.68 13.01 12.48
CA ALA A 128 20.36 11.79 12.09
C ALA A 128 19.43 10.58 12.14
N HIS A 129 19.37 9.84 11.04
CA HIS A 129 18.67 8.58 10.91
C HIS A 129 19.38 7.70 9.89
N LYS A 130 19.12 6.40 9.94
CA LYS A 130 19.58 5.45 8.92
C LYS A 130 18.38 4.96 8.12
N GLU A 131 18.56 4.82 6.82
CA GLU A 131 17.54 4.22 5.96
C GLU A 131 17.71 2.70 5.89
N ILE A 132 16.58 2.00 5.87
CA ILE A 132 16.50 0.57 5.52
C ILE A 132 15.38 0.36 4.52
N ALA A 133 15.68 -0.36 3.43
CA ALA A 133 14.69 -0.72 2.42
C ALA A 133 14.24 -2.17 2.62
N VAL A 134 12.94 -2.39 2.61
CA VAL A 134 12.31 -3.71 2.52
C VAL A 134 11.78 -3.87 1.10
N LYS A 135 12.34 -4.84 0.37
CA LYS A 135 11.91 -5.15 -0.99
C LYS A 135 10.54 -5.83 -0.97
N GLY A 136 9.70 -5.43 -1.91
CA GLY A 136 8.43 -6.09 -2.20
C GLY A 136 8.66 -7.30 -3.09
N THR A 137 7.77 -8.28 -2.97
CA THR A 137 7.65 -9.38 -3.92
C THR A 137 6.38 -9.18 -4.71
N VAL A 138 6.51 -9.17 -6.03
CA VAL A 138 5.36 -9.12 -6.94
C VAL A 138 4.56 -10.39 -6.71
N LYS A 139 3.29 -10.26 -6.33
CA LYS A 139 2.38 -11.40 -6.33
C LYS A 139 2.06 -11.73 -7.79
N GLU A 140 2.61 -12.82 -8.30
CA GLU A 140 2.19 -13.36 -9.59
C GLU A 140 0.66 -13.61 -9.55
N PRO A 141 -0.08 -13.18 -10.59
CA PRO A 141 -1.54 -13.25 -10.63
C PRO A 141 -2.09 -14.69 -10.55
#